data_AF-A0A437A4E8-F1
#
_entry.id   AF-A0A437A4E8-F1
#
_cell.length_a   1.000
_cell.length_b   1.000
_cell.length_c   1.000
_cell.angle_alpha   90.00
_cell.angle_beta   90.00
_cell.angle_gamma   90.00
#
_symmetry.space_group_name_H-M   'P 1'
#
loop_
_entity.id
_entity.type
_entity.pdbx_description
1 polymer ?
#
loop_
_entity_poly.entity_id
_entity_poly.type
_entity_poly.pdbx_seq_one_letter_code
_entity_poly.pdbx_strand_id
1 'polypeptide(L)'
;MTKRSRRQAQSPPSDDDNSDFSRGSDGDPGFGNISQPATQSFLQDSRVRKSRGAAIASTAKRRAVADAEGDEGDGETVVKIKKARRNTIIGKLEDLDFQVEEEEEEVSSSIKKSGAKLKVDTVSVKTTKTVKTPAKAMKDAPKRQRKTKEEKEAEKMPLADRALKCAFKIGAHVSSAAGVENSLTNAARIGANAFALFLKSQRKWESPPYKPANITAFKKFTKAQNYDSRKHMLPHGSYLVNLAQKDKEKATKAYTSFVDDLKRAELLDIGLFNFHPGSSLGEPRDEAIERIATALNRAHKETSFVKTVLETMAGQGNVIGCKFEDLRDIIALVEDKSRVGVCIDTCHSFSAGYDLRSPETYRAVMKEFDEVIGFEYLSALHLNDSKVPFNSHRDLHQNIGLGFLGLSAFRNVMNTKEFHDLPMVLETPLADDDVSVWAKEIKLLESLVGLEADDPTFLVLEKEYADKGAAERKAVLDKLEKKEAEKEEKEAKKKEKAEKKAAKDKLKDEKAKKKTPRKATTATKRGKATKDTSQSDSSELTELETESDSDASSCGGKH
;
A
#
# COMPACT_ATOMS: atom_id res chain seq x y z
N MET A 1 25.25 58.41 43.01
CA MET A 1 24.47 57.78 44.09
C MET A 1 24.80 56.29 44.09
N THR A 2 25.87 55.86 44.78
CA THR A 2 25.86 55.16 46.10
C THR A 2 25.04 53.86 46.08
N LYS A 3 25.53 52.63 46.34
CA LYS A 3 26.75 52.01 46.93
C LYS A 3 26.86 50.57 46.35
N ARG A 4 28.02 50.04 45.92
CA ARG A 4 29.00 49.18 46.66
C ARG A 4 28.32 48.01 47.43
N SER A 5 28.76 46.74 47.42
CA SER A 5 30.07 46.13 47.09
C SER A 5 30.07 44.61 47.39
N ARG A 6 30.75 43.80 46.54
CA ARG A 6 31.67 42.63 46.80
C ARG A 6 31.21 41.45 47.70
N ARG A 7 31.71 40.20 47.62
CA ARG A 7 32.68 39.42 46.80
C ARG A 7 32.68 37.97 47.37
N GLN A 8 33.08 37.00 46.51
CA GLN A 8 33.95 35.80 46.78
C GLN A 8 33.49 34.76 47.81
N ALA A 9 33.90 33.49 47.82
CA ALA A 9 34.46 32.48 46.89
C ALA A 9 34.73 31.22 47.76
N GLN A 10 35.01 30.08 47.12
CA GLN A 10 35.74 28.88 47.62
C GLN A 10 34.95 27.69 48.20
N SER A 11 35.18 26.52 47.56
CA SER A 11 35.02 25.12 48.00
C SER A 11 36.27 24.64 48.78
N PRO A 12 36.46 23.33 49.11
CA PRO A 12 35.68 22.30 49.84
C PRO A 12 36.45 21.91 51.17
N PRO A 13 36.28 20.76 51.90
CA PRO A 13 36.56 19.36 51.48
C PRO A 13 35.68 18.25 52.15
N SER A 14 36.12 17.00 51.95
CA SER A 14 35.62 15.67 52.30
C SER A 14 35.79 15.22 53.77
N ASP A 15 35.11 14.14 54.16
CA ASP A 15 35.68 12.90 54.80
C ASP A 15 34.67 12.15 55.72
N ASP A 16 34.43 10.88 55.37
CA ASP A 16 34.43 9.63 56.14
C ASP A 16 33.65 9.37 57.45
N ASP A 17 33.10 8.14 57.45
CA ASP A 17 32.94 7.15 58.53
C ASP A 17 32.15 7.48 59.83
N ASN A 18 31.07 6.71 60.09
CA ASN A 18 31.19 5.66 61.11
C ASN A 18 30.07 4.60 61.12
N SER A 19 30.55 3.37 61.31
CA SER A 19 29.94 2.09 61.65
C SER A 19 29.06 2.09 62.92
N ASP A 20 27.95 1.34 62.91
CA ASP A 20 27.74 0.05 63.58
C ASP A 20 27.30 0.16 65.06
N PHE A 21 26.10 -0.34 65.38
CA PHE A 21 25.88 -1.06 66.63
C PHE A 21 24.71 -2.04 66.53
N SER A 22 25.00 -3.23 67.03
CA SER A 22 24.33 -4.51 66.85
C SER A 22 23.49 -4.97 68.05
N ARG A 23 22.67 -6.03 67.83
CA ARG A 23 22.14 -7.06 68.75
C ARG A 23 20.97 -6.65 69.68
N GLY A 24 19.95 -7.48 69.92
CA GLY A 24 19.63 -8.87 69.55
C GLY A 24 18.48 -9.43 70.42
N SER A 25 18.05 -10.68 70.12
CA SER A 25 17.27 -11.66 70.94
C SER A 25 15.82 -11.30 71.33
N ASP A 26 14.79 -12.16 71.35
CA ASP A 26 14.61 -13.62 71.19
C ASP A 26 13.10 -13.92 71.00
N GLY A 27 12.74 -15.08 70.40
CA GLY A 27 11.47 -15.77 70.72
C GLY A 27 10.60 -16.29 69.56
N ASP A 28 10.93 -17.48 69.03
CA ASP A 28 10.02 -18.44 68.34
C ASP A 28 9.42 -19.40 69.40
N PRO A 29 8.33 -20.22 69.22
CA PRO A 29 8.12 -21.18 68.11
C PRO A 29 6.68 -21.29 67.53
N GLY A 30 6.55 -21.75 66.27
CA GLY A 30 5.21 -22.15 65.77
C GLY A 30 4.96 -22.68 64.35
N PHE A 31 5.83 -23.53 63.79
CA PHE A 31 5.56 -24.61 62.79
C PHE A 31 4.63 -24.39 61.56
N GLY A 32 5.22 -24.65 60.37
CA GLY A 32 4.48 -25.02 59.14
C GLY A 32 5.37 -25.22 57.91
N ASN A 33 6.04 -26.39 57.82
CA ASN A 33 6.74 -26.93 56.62
C ASN A 33 5.81 -26.90 55.37
N ILE A 34 6.27 -26.81 54.11
CA ILE A 34 7.10 -27.79 53.38
C ILE A 34 7.73 -27.11 52.13
N SER A 35 9.05 -27.01 52.16
CA SER A 35 10.06 -27.46 51.18
C SER A 35 9.85 -27.23 49.66
N GLN A 36 10.69 -26.35 49.09
CA GLN A 36 11.38 -26.58 47.82
C GLN A 36 12.48 -27.67 48.00
N PRO A 37 13.14 -28.11 46.91
CA PRO A 37 14.53 -27.67 46.84
C PRO A 37 15.05 -27.26 45.45
N ALA A 38 16.17 -26.57 45.58
CA ALA A 38 16.99 -25.84 44.64
C ALA A 38 17.91 -26.72 43.75
N THR A 39 18.27 -26.13 42.60
CA THR A 39 19.61 -26.04 41.96
C THR A 39 20.57 -27.25 41.94
N GLN A 40 21.10 -27.57 40.75
CA GLN A 40 22.55 -27.52 40.50
C GLN A 40 22.91 -27.61 39.00
N SER A 41 23.94 -26.86 38.64
CA SER A 41 24.66 -26.80 37.36
C SER A 41 25.60 -28.00 37.14
N PHE A 42 25.80 -28.45 35.90
CA PHE A 42 27.08 -29.05 35.46
C PHE A 42 27.29 -28.96 33.93
N LEU A 43 28.56 -28.83 33.55
CA LEU A 43 29.08 -28.68 32.18
C LEU A 43 29.01 -29.96 31.32
N GLN A 44 29.12 -29.70 30.00
CA GLN A 44 29.91 -30.43 28.99
C GLN A 44 29.23 -31.46 28.06
N ASP A 45 29.35 -31.09 26.77
CA ASP A 45 29.82 -31.90 25.65
C ASP A 45 28.84 -32.36 24.57
N SER A 46 29.34 -32.14 23.36
CA SER A 46 28.89 -32.43 22.03
C SER A 46 28.34 -33.85 21.79
N ARG A 47 27.29 -33.95 20.96
CA ARG A 47 27.25 -34.89 19.83
C ARG A 47 26.02 -34.71 18.92
N VAL A 48 26.36 -34.39 17.68
CA VAL A 48 25.70 -34.74 16.40
C VAL A 48 24.68 -35.89 16.50
N ARG A 49 23.45 -35.66 16.00
CA ARG A 49 22.61 -36.73 15.44
C ARG A 49 21.96 -36.32 14.12
N LYS A 50 22.43 -37.00 13.08
CA LYS A 50 21.84 -37.18 11.75
C LYS A 50 20.39 -37.67 11.85
N SER A 51 19.51 -37.15 11.01
CA SER A 51 18.36 -37.88 10.48
C SER A 51 18.46 -37.98 8.95
N ARG A 52 18.76 -39.20 8.49
CA ARG A 52 18.43 -39.72 7.15
C ARG A 52 16.90 -39.71 7.04
N GLY A 53 16.23 -39.43 5.93
CA GLY A 53 16.55 -39.60 4.53
C GLY A 53 15.40 -40.39 3.91
N ALA A 54 14.65 -39.77 3.00
CA ALA A 54 13.73 -40.45 2.10
C ALA A 54 14.05 -39.95 0.68
N ALA A 55 14.71 -40.81 -0.09
CA ALA A 55 15.03 -40.60 -1.48
C ALA A 55 13.89 -41.13 -2.35
N ILE A 56 13.46 -40.36 -3.34
CA ILE A 56 12.69 -40.85 -4.47
C ILE A 56 13.50 -40.51 -5.72
N ALA A 57 13.85 -41.56 -6.46
CA ALA A 57 14.65 -41.51 -7.67
C ALA A 57 13.83 -40.97 -8.85
N SER A 58 14.45 -40.14 -9.69
CA SER A 58 14.04 -40.00 -11.09
C SER A 58 15.25 -39.83 -11.99
N THR A 59 15.27 -40.69 -12.99
CA THR A 59 16.36 -41.09 -13.88
C THR A 59 16.79 -40.00 -14.86
N ALA A 60 18.09 -40.00 -15.17
CA ALA A 60 18.74 -39.16 -16.16
C ALA A 60 18.23 -39.38 -17.60
N LYS A 61 18.24 -38.32 -18.41
CA LYS A 61 18.44 -38.42 -19.85
C LYS A 61 19.21 -37.20 -20.38
N ARG A 62 20.54 -37.38 -20.51
CA ARG A 62 21.38 -36.58 -21.39
C ARG A 62 21.11 -37.00 -22.84
N ARG A 63 21.05 -36.06 -23.76
CA ARG A 63 21.29 -36.31 -25.18
C ARG A 63 22.16 -35.18 -25.73
N ALA A 64 23.41 -35.52 -26.01
CA ALA A 64 24.27 -34.82 -26.94
C ALA A 64 24.19 -35.59 -28.27
N VAL A 65 24.13 -34.87 -29.40
CA VAL A 65 24.48 -35.39 -30.73
C VAL A 65 25.22 -34.26 -31.45
N ALA A 66 26.35 -34.63 -32.04
CA ALA A 66 27.23 -33.81 -32.85
C ALA A 66 27.06 -34.12 -34.35
N ASP A 67 27.36 -33.12 -35.17
CA ASP A 67 27.97 -33.07 -36.51
C ASP A 67 27.36 -33.74 -37.76
N ALA A 68 27.25 -32.92 -38.83
CA ALA A 68 27.60 -33.14 -40.26
C ALA A 68 27.13 -31.89 -41.07
N GLU A 69 28.00 -30.97 -41.51
CA GLU A 69 28.84 -30.91 -42.74
C GLU A 69 28.12 -30.52 -44.06
N GLY A 70 28.66 -29.45 -44.71
CA GLY A 70 28.58 -29.08 -46.15
C GLY A 70 27.36 -28.24 -46.60
N ASP A 71 27.43 -27.22 -47.48
CA ASP A 71 28.50 -26.62 -48.27
C ASP A 71 27.97 -25.34 -49.00
N GLU A 72 28.90 -24.41 -49.30
CA GLU A 72 28.97 -23.33 -50.32
C GLU A 72 27.86 -22.26 -50.57
N GLY A 73 28.31 -20.98 -50.68
CA GLY A 73 27.49 -19.85 -51.14
C GLY A 73 28.00 -18.44 -50.80
N ASP A 74 29.19 -18.11 -51.32
CA ASP A 74 29.92 -16.84 -51.47
C ASP A 74 29.20 -15.46 -51.32
N GLY A 75 29.90 -14.49 -50.71
CA GLY A 75 29.48 -13.09 -50.66
C GLY A 75 30.35 -12.20 -49.75
N GLU A 76 31.60 -11.99 -50.17
CA GLU A 76 32.64 -11.19 -49.52
C GLU A 76 32.28 -9.70 -49.36
N THR A 77 32.49 -9.08 -48.18
CA THR A 77 33.34 -7.88 -48.08
C THR A 77 33.75 -7.56 -46.63
N VAL A 78 35.04 -7.28 -46.52
CA VAL A 78 35.93 -7.32 -45.36
C VAL A 78 36.08 -5.94 -44.73
N VAL A 79 36.13 -5.82 -43.39
CA VAL A 79 37.15 -5.00 -42.72
C VAL A 79 37.63 -5.66 -41.41
N LYS A 80 38.95 -5.69 -41.28
CA LYS A 80 39.81 -6.45 -40.37
C LYS A 80 39.80 -5.95 -38.92
N ILE A 81 39.80 -6.88 -37.95
CA ILE A 81 40.42 -6.68 -36.62
C ILE A 81 41.31 -7.90 -36.29
N LYS A 82 42.61 -7.65 -36.13
CA LYS A 82 43.61 -8.48 -35.41
C LYS A 82 44.51 -7.46 -34.68
N LYS A 83 45.02 -7.65 -33.47
CA LYS A 83 45.18 -8.83 -32.61
C LYS A 83 45.41 -8.35 -31.17
N ALA A 84 45.12 -9.25 -30.23
CA ALA A 84 45.22 -9.14 -28.78
C ALA A 84 46.62 -8.85 -28.19
N ARG A 85 46.65 -8.46 -26.91
CA ARG A 85 47.46 -9.13 -25.87
C ARG A 85 46.97 -8.84 -24.44
N ARG A 86 46.96 -9.90 -23.63
CA ARG A 86 46.76 -9.93 -22.17
C ARG A 86 47.96 -9.28 -21.45
N ASN A 87 47.73 -8.71 -20.27
CA ASN A 87 48.46 -9.09 -19.06
C ASN A 87 47.74 -8.63 -17.78
N THR A 88 47.74 -9.52 -16.79
CA THR A 88 47.31 -9.32 -15.41
C THR A 88 48.49 -8.78 -14.59
N ILE A 89 48.29 -7.77 -13.74
CA ILE A 89 49.15 -7.50 -12.58
C ILE A 89 48.26 -7.11 -11.38
N ILE A 90 48.55 -7.77 -10.26
CA ILE A 90 48.02 -7.56 -8.91
C ILE A 90 48.68 -6.30 -8.30
N GLY A 91 47.92 -5.48 -7.57
CA GLY A 91 48.46 -4.43 -6.72
C GLY A 91 47.44 -3.91 -5.70
N LYS A 92 47.67 -4.26 -4.42
CA LYS A 92 47.11 -3.62 -3.23
C LYS A 92 47.28 -2.09 -3.30
N LEU A 93 46.33 -1.34 -2.77
CA LEU A 93 46.60 -0.05 -2.12
C LEU A 93 45.64 0.10 -0.91
N GLU A 94 46.22 -0.05 0.28
CA GLU A 94 45.71 0.45 1.56
C GLU A 94 46.18 1.92 1.72
N ASP A 95 45.43 2.66 2.53
CA ASP A 95 45.76 3.90 3.24
C ASP A 95 46.11 5.18 2.45
N LEU A 96 45.15 6.12 2.41
CA LEU A 96 45.45 7.55 2.59
C LEU A 96 44.28 8.24 3.31
N ASP A 97 44.51 8.57 4.59
CA ASP A 97 43.75 9.53 5.38
C ASP A 97 43.72 10.91 4.69
N PHE A 98 42.54 11.54 4.69
CA PHE A 98 42.43 12.97 4.38
C PHE A 98 41.74 13.69 5.53
N GLN A 99 42.56 14.35 6.34
CA GLN A 99 42.14 15.38 7.30
C GLN A 99 41.65 16.60 6.53
N VAL A 100 40.54 17.18 6.98
CA VAL A 100 40.05 18.49 6.53
C VAL A 100 40.31 19.46 7.68
N GLU A 101 41.23 20.39 7.48
CA GLU A 101 41.33 21.62 8.26
C GLU A 101 40.65 22.76 7.49
N GLU A 102 39.93 23.59 8.25
CA GLU A 102 39.28 24.83 7.83
C GLU A 102 40.33 25.92 7.61
N GLU A 103 40.09 26.82 6.66
CA GLU A 103 40.53 28.21 6.80
C GLU A 103 39.64 29.16 5.99
N GLU A 104 39.15 30.19 6.68
CA GLU A 104 38.43 31.36 6.18
C GLU A 104 39.43 32.36 5.58
N GLU A 105 39.05 33.13 4.55
CA GLU A 105 39.45 34.54 4.49
C GLU A 105 38.58 35.39 3.54
N GLU A 106 38.12 36.52 4.07
CA GLU A 106 37.51 37.64 3.35
C GLU A 106 38.56 38.44 2.56
N VAL A 107 38.22 39.00 1.40
CA VAL A 107 38.80 40.30 0.98
C VAL A 107 37.80 41.21 0.27
N SER A 108 37.85 42.45 0.73
CA SER A 108 37.07 43.64 0.44
C SER A 108 37.29 44.33 -0.92
N SER A 109 36.46 45.36 -1.12
CA SER A 109 36.28 46.27 -2.26
C SER A 109 37.47 47.17 -2.66
N SER A 110 37.62 47.43 -3.97
CA SER A 110 37.58 48.77 -4.64
C SER A 110 38.46 48.85 -5.90
N ILE A 111 37.96 49.44 -7.00
CA ILE A 111 38.54 50.58 -7.77
C ILE A 111 37.87 50.76 -9.17
N LYS A 112 37.96 52.01 -9.64
CA LYS A 112 37.18 52.82 -10.60
C LYS A 112 37.33 52.55 -12.12
N LYS A 113 36.26 52.95 -12.83
CA LYS A 113 36.07 53.54 -14.18
C LYS A 113 37.29 53.81 -15.10
N SER A 114 37.14 53.36 -16.36
CA SER A 114 37.29 54.08 -17.65
C SER A 114 37.03 53.04 -18.78
N GLY A 115 36.30 53.24 -19.89
CA GLY A 115 36.10 54.41 -20.73
C GLY A 115 36.82 54.20 -22.08
N ALA A 116 36.24 53.46 -23.02
CA ALA A 116 36.58 53.54 -24.46
C ALA A 116 35.51 52.84 -25.32
N LYS A 117 35.20 53.44 -26.49
CA LYS A 117 34.06 53.19 -27.37
C LYS A 117 34.58 53.12 -28.81
N LEU A 118 34.25 52.08 -29.57
CA LEU A 118 34.23 52.03 -31.07
C LEU A 118 33.56 50.70 -31.48
N LYS A 119 32.29 50.70 -31.91
CA LYS A 119 31.70 50.94 -33.26
C LYS A 119 31.90 49.79 -34.27
N VAL A 120 30.77 49.16 -34.65
CA VAL A 120 30.23 49.05 -36.06
C VAL A 120 30.67 47.72 -36.71
N ASP A 121 29.89 46.89 -37.40
CA ASP A 121 28.51 46.84 -37.94
C ASP A 121 28.15 45.35 -38.15
N THR A 122 26.86 45.00 -38.33
CA THR A 122 26.32 44.30 -39.55
C THR A 122 24.84 43.92 -39.38
N VAL A 123 24.00 44.72 -40.03
CA VAL A 123 22.85 44.43 -40.92
C VAL A 123 21.85 43.30 -40.61
N SER A 124 20.59 43.74 -40.47
CA SER A 124 19.33 43.01 -40.62
C SER A 124 18.79 43.04 -42.06
N VAL A 125 18.07 42.00 -42.52
CA VAL A 125 17.01 42.13 -43.56
C VAL A 125 15.82 41.19 -43.28
N LYS A 126 14.60 41.75 -43.39
CA LYS A 126 13.23 41.17 -43.32
C LYS A 126 12.85 40.48 -44.66
N THR A 127 11.86 39.61 -44.83
CA THR A 127 10.38 39.78 -44.66
C THR A 127 9.73 38.46 -45.19
N THR A 128 8.59 37.97 -44.69
CA THR A 128 7.25 38.16 -45.32
C THR A 128 6.09 37.87 -44.35
N LYS A 129 4.97 38.59 -44.56
CA LYS A 129 3.65 38.55 -43.89
C LYS A 129 2.82 37.35 -44.41
N THR A 130 1.66 36.88 -43.91
CA THR A 130 0.48 37.42 -43.18
C THR A 130 -0.35 36.18 -42.71
N VAL A 131 -1.16 36.18 -41.64
CA VAL A 131 -2.60 36.51 -41.58
C VAL A 131 -3.06 36.48 -40.10
N LYS A 132 -3.95 37.40 -39.71
CA LYS A 132 -4.57 37.55 -38.38
C LYS A 132 -5.99 36.97 -38.34
N THR A 133 -6.41 36.36 -37.22
CA THR A 133 -7.71 36.59 -36.49
C THR A 133 -7.77 35.73 -35.18
N PRO A 134 -8.61 36.05 -34.18
CA PRO A 134 -8.28 36.91 -33.04
C PRO A 134 -8.20 36.19 -31.68
N ALA A 135 -7.69 36.93 -30.70
CA ALA A 135 -7.39 36.54 -29.33
C ALA A 135 -8.59 36.05 -28.51
N LYS A 136 -8.37 34.98 -27.74
CA LYS A 136 -9.14 34.64 -26.53
C LYS A 136 -8.20 34.79 -25.34
N ALA A 137 -8.51 35.70 -24.42
CA ALA A 137 -7.71 36.00 -23.25
C ALA A 137 -7.53 34.77 -22.36
N MET A 138 -6.31 34.24 -22.29
CA MET A 138 -5.89 33.36 -21.20
C MET A 138 -5.53 34.23 -20.01
N LYS A 139 -6.26 34.07 -18.91
CA LYS A 139 -5.89 34.61 -17.60
C LYS A 139 -4.55 33.99 -17.21
N ASP A 140 -3.60 34.85 -16.85
CA ASP A 140 -2.30 34.47 -16.31
C ASP A 140 -2.46 33.52 -15.12
N ALA A 141 -1.83 32.35 -15.21
CA ALA A 141 -1.60 31.49 -14.06
C ALA A 141 -0.63 32.20 -13.10
N PRO A 142 -0.88 32.20 -11.78
CA PRO A 142 -0.01 32.90 -10.84
C PRO A 142 1.37 32.23 -10.84
N LYS A 143 2.41 32.99 -11.20
CA LYS A 143 3.80 32.59 -11.02
C LYS A 143 4.05 32.39 -9.53
N ARG A 144 4.22 31.15 -9.08
CA ARG A 144 4.69 30.82 -7.73
C ARG A 144 5.95 31.64 -7.43
N GLN A 145 5.87 32.53 -6.44
CA GLN A 145 6.99 33.32 -5.97
C GLN A 145 8.09 32.38 -5.42
N ARG A 146 9.36 32.74 -5.67
CA ARG A 146 10.51 32.03 -5.10
C ARG A 146 10.50 32.26 -3.58
N LYS A 147 10.45 31.16 -2.82
CA LYS A 147 10.47 31.18 -1.35
C LYS A 147 11.71 31.88 -0.80
N THR A 148 11.53 32.65 0.28
CA THR A 148 12.60 33.35 1.01
C THR A 148 13.52 32.38 1.74
N LYS A 149 14.68 32.86 2.23
CA LYS A 149 15.62 32.03 3.01
C LYS A 149 15.00 31.56 4.33
N GLU A 150 14.25 32.44 4.99
CA GLU A 150 13.51 32.14 6.22
C GLU A 150 12.38 31.13 5.98
N GLU A 151 11.63 31.23 4.87
CA GLU A 151 10.63 30.22 4.51
C GLU A 151 11.28 28.85 4.26
N LYS A 152 12.45 28.81 3.62
CA LYS A 152 13.20 27.56 3.40
C LYS A 152 13.80 26.98 4.68
N GLU A 153 14.08 27.81 5.69
CA GLU A 153 14.55 27.37 7.00
C GLU A 153 13.38 26.90 7.88
N ALA A 154 12.24 27.58 7.84
CA ALA A 154 11.00 27.15 8.49
C ALA A 154 10.47 25.82 7.92
N GLU A 155 10.66 25.55 6.62
CA GLU A 155 10.33 24.24 6.03
C GLU A 155 11.22 23.08 6.50
N LYS A 156 12.39 23.38 7.10
CA LYS A 156 13.30 22.36 7.65
C LYS A 156 13.02 22.04 9.12
N MET A 157 12.24 22.87 9.81
CA MET A 157 11.87 22.64 11.20
C MET A 157 10.61 21.77 11.26
N PRO A 158 10.55 20.79 12.18
CA PRO A 158 9.33 20.03 12.41
C PRO A 158 8.21 20.98 12.88
N LEU A 159 7.04 20.86 12.27
CA LEU A 159 5.83 21.62 12.65
C LEU A 159 5.31 21.21 14.04
N ALA A 160 5.81 20.11 14.57
CA ALA A 160 5.38 19.50 15.80
C ALA A 160 6.49 18.58 16.34
N ASP A 161 6.91 18.80 17.58
CA ASP A 161 7.73 17.81 18.31
C ASP A 161 6.89 16.55 18.58
N ARG A 162 7.54 15.39 18.48
CA ARG A 162 6.90 14.08 18.72
C ARG A 162 6.75 13.78 20.21
N ALA A 163 5.86 12.85 20.53
CA ALA A 163 5.94 12.17 21.81
C ALA A 163 7.26 11.36 21.87
N LEU A 164 8.10 11.65 22.86
CA LEU A 164 9.53 11.30 22.88
C LEU A 164 9.87 9.79 22.88
N LYS A 165 8.89 8.87 22.99
CA LYS A 165 9.13 7.41 23.06
C LYS A 165 7.97 6.56 22.52
N CYS A 166 7.56 6.77 21.28
CA CYS A 166 6.58 5.90 20.61
C CYS A 166 7.28 4.74 19.87
N ALA A 167 6.92 3.48 20.18
CA ALA A 167 7.45 2.28 19.52
C ALA A 167 6.97 2.15 18.06
N PHE A 168 5.88 2.85 17.73
CA PHE A 168 5.29 2.89 16.40
C PHE A 168 6.09 3.79 15.45
N LYS A 169 6.09 3.40 14.16
CA LYS A 169 6.73 4.17 13.10
C LYS A 169 5.64 4.80 12.24
N ILE A 170 5.29 6.04 12.52
CA ILE A 170 4.16 6.76 11.95
C ILE A 170 4.66 7.87 11.03
N GLY A 171 4.00 8.02 9.89
CA GLY A 171 4.08 9.25 9.11
C GLY A 171 3.01 9.27 8.03
N ALA A 172 3.35 9.81 6.86
CA ALA A 172 2.40 9.99 5.76
C ALA A 172 3.03 9.69 4.40
N HIS A 173 2.20 9.59 3.37
CA HIS A 173 2.66 9.53 1.99
C HIS A 173 3.07 10.93 1.51
N VAL A 174 4.35 11.26 1.68
CA VAL A 174 4.89 12.59 1.40
C VAL A 174 5.30 12.77 -0.07
N SER A 175 5.33 14.02 -0.51
CA SER A 175 5.76 14.36 -1.86
C SER A 175 7.26 14.18 -2.06
N SER A 176 7.65 13.56 -3.17
CA SER A 176 9.02 13.49 -3.70
C SER A 176 9.26 14.47 -4.86
N ALA A 177 8.37 15.47 -5.02
CA ALA A 177 8.46 16.43 -6.12
C ALA A 177 9.77 17.23 -6.09
N ALA A 178 10.25 17.57 -7.29
CA ALA A 178 11.52 18.27 -7.53
C ALA A 178 12.80 17.54 -7.05
N GLY A 179 12.70 16.31 -6.53
CA GLY A 179 13.84 15.50 -6.10
C GLY A 179 13.42 14.50 -5.04
N VAL A 180 13.86 13.25 -5.16
CA VAL A 180 13.48 12.18 -4.22
C VAL A 180 13.97 12.47 -2.80
N GLU A 181 15.10 13.14 -2.65
CA GLU A 181 15.67 13.61 -1.38
C GLU A 181 14.75 14.58 -0.63
N ASN A 182 13.83 15.28 -1.32
CA ASN A 182 12.90 16.20 -0.66
C ASN A 182 11.85 15.46 0.17
N SER A 183 11.59 14.18 -0.11
CA SER A 183 10.68 13.36 0.69
C SER A 183 11.09 13.33 2.16
N LEU A 184 12.39 13.27 2.45
CA LEU A 184 12.91 13.26 3.82
C LEU A 184 12.70 14.58 4.54
N THR A 185 12.92 15.71 3.87
CA THR A 185 12.61 17.03 4.42
C THR A 185 11.12 17.15 4.72
N ASN A 186 10.28 16.70 3.79
CA ASN A 186 8.82 16.74 3.94
C ASN A 186 8.34 15.83 5.09
N ALA A 187 8.92 14.64 5.24
CA ALA A 187 8.64 13.72 6.33
C ALA A 187 9.07 14.30 7.69
N ALA A 188 10.29 14.84 7.77
CA ALA A 188 10.78 15.50 8.99
C ALA A 188 9.90 16.69 9.39
N ARG A 189 9.43 17.48 8.42
CA ARG A 189 8.55 18.64 8.65
C ARG A 189 7.24 18.27 9.35
N ILE A 190 6.68 17.09 9.10
CA ILE A 190 5.44 16.64 9.75
C ILE A 190 5.69 15.81 11.02
N GLY A 191 6.95 15.66 11.45
CA GLY A 191 7.30 14.84 12.61
C GLY A 191 7.18 13.34 12.34
N ALA A 192 7.32 12.89 11.09
CA ALA A 192 7.28 11.48 10.76
C ALA A 192 8.56 10.73 11.20
N ASN A 193 8.44 9.46 11.54
CA ASN A 193 9.56 8.52 11.71
C ASN A 193 9.42 7.23 10.85
N ALA A 194 8.39 7.18 10.00
CA ALA A 194 8.30 6.36 8.80
C ALA A 194 7.53 7.15 7.74
N PHE A 195 7.65 6.83 6.45
CA PHE A 195 6.86 7.51 5.42
C PHE A 195 6.77 6.69 4.13
N ALA A 196 5.78 7.03 3.30
CA ALA A 196 5.70 6.56 1.93
C ALA A 196 6.05 7.68 0.94
N LEU A 197 6.38 7.28 -0.27
CA LEU A 197 6.65 8.18 -1.38
C LEU A 197 6.41 7.48 -2.72
N PHE A 198 6.16 8.26 -3.77
CA PHE A 198 6.34 7.75 -5.13
C PHE A 198 7.82 7.90 -5.53
N LEU A 199 8.43 6.82 -6.04
CA LEU A 199 9.79 6.85 -6.58
C LEU A 199 9.86 7.61 -7.91
N LYS A 200 8.76 7.62 -8.65
CA LYS A 200 8.65 8.30 -9.94
C LYS A 200 7.22 8.79 -10.15
N SER A 201 6.96 9.48 -11.26
CA SER A 201 5.60 9.95 -11.52
C SER A 201 4.64 8.77 -11.70
N GLN A 202 3.62 8.69 -10.85
CA GLN A 202 2.56 7.70 -10.90
C GLN A 202 1.64 7.84 -12.12
N ARG A 203 1.79 8.94 -12.88
CA ARG A 203 0.95 9.27 -14.05
C ARG A 203 1.59 8.89 -15.39
N LYS A 204 2.84 8.40 -15.38
CA LYS A 204 3.63 8.12 -16.58
C LYS A 204 4.25 6.74 -16.46
N TRP A 205 4.41 6.07 -17.61
CA TRP A 205 5.06 4.76 -17.68
C TRP A 205 6.58 4.84 -17.59
N GLU A 206 7.15 5.91 -18.14
CA GLU A 206 8.58 6.14 -18.19
C GLU A 206 8.92 7.41 -17.43
N SER A 207 10.02 7.34 -16.68
CA SER A 207 10.59 8.47 -15.96
C SER A 207 12.10 8.50 -16.16
N PRO A 208 12.71 9.69 -16.23
CA PRO A 208 14.15 9.78 -16.38
C PRO A 208 14.88 9.09 -15.21
N PRO A 209 16.12 8.61 -15.42
CA PRO A 209 16.98 8.17 -14.33
C PRO A 209 17.15 9.29 -13.28
N TYR A 210 17.37 8.90 -12.02
CA TYR A 210 17.75 9.88 -11.01
C TYR A 210 19.10 10.50 -11.36
N LYS A 211 19.27 11.79 -11.05
CA LYS A 211 20.61 12.39 -11.10
C LYS A 211 21.44 11.83 -9.94
N PRO A 212 22.74 11.57 -10.13
CA PRO A 212 23.60 11.04 -9.06
C PRO A 212 23.56 11.88 -7.77
N ALA A 213 23.50 13.22 -7.91
CA ALA A 213 23.40 14.13 -6.77
C ALA A 213 22.15 13.89 -5.90
N ASN A 214 21.00 13.55 -6.50
CA ASN A 214 19.76 13.26 -5.78
C ASN A 214 19.88 11.96 -4.96
N ILE A 215 20.53 10.93 -5.52
CA ILE A 215 20.79 9.66 -4.81
C ILE A 215 21.71 9.88 -3.61
N THR A 216 22.81 10.61 -3.81
CA THR A 216 23.76 10.94 -2.75
C THR A 216 23.09 11.78 -1.65
N ALA A 217 22.30 12.78 -2.03
CA ALA A 217 21.56 13.61 -1.08
C ALA A 217 20.55 12.79 -0.27
N PHE A 218 19.78 11.91 -0.93
CA PHE A 218 18.83 11.02 -0.28
C PHE A 218 19.52 10.17 0.79
N LYS A 219 20.58 9.43 0.42
CA LYS A 219 21.32 8.57 1.36
C LYS A 219 21.95 9.35 2.52
N LYS A 220 22.44 10.57 2.26
CA LYS A 220 22.98 11.47 3.29
C LYS A 220 21.89 11.88 4.29
N PHE A 221 20.73 12.31 3.78
CA PHE A 221 19.62 12.75 4.62
C PHE A 221 18.98 11.59 5.39
N THR A 222 18.89 10.39 4.81
CA THR A 222 18.42 9.18 5.52
C THR A 222 19.23 8.95 6.78
N LYS A 223 20.56 8.96 6.66
CA LYS A 223 21.48 8.80 7.80
C LYS A 223 21.35 9.94 8.80
N ALA A 224 21.28 11.19 8.34
CA ALA A 224 21.18 12.36 9.21
C ALA A 224 19.88 12.38 10.05
N GLN A 225 18.80 11.81 9.52
CA GLN A 225 17.49 11.75 10.19
C GLN A 225 17.26 10.42 10.92
N ASN A 226 18.25 9.53 10.95
CA ASN A 226 18.21 8.22 11.63
C ASN A 226 17.01 7.33 11.22
N TYR A 227 16.65 7.35 9.93
CA TYR A 227 15.69 6.38 9.38
C TYR A 227 16.38 5.07 9.05
N ASP A 228 15.75 3.94 9.38
CA ASP A 228 16.06 2.67 8.75
C ASP A 228 15.31 2.60 7.40
N SER A 229 15.97 2.97 6.30
CA SER A 229 15.33 2.98 4.97
C SER A 229 14.86 1.60 4.52
N ARG A 230 15.37 0.51 5.11
CA ARG A 230 14.95 -0.84 4.75
C ARG A 230 13.68 -1.29 5.45
N LYS A 231 13.26 -0.58 6.51
CA LYS A 231 12.06 -0.90 7.29
C LYS A 231 11.02 0.23 7.33
N HIS A 232 11.46 1.49 7.41
CA HIS A 232 10.58 2.61 7.75
C HIS A 232 10.22 3.48 6.54
N MET A 233 10.67 3.11 5.34
CA MET A 233 10.28 3.77 4.09
C MET A 233 9.48 2.79 3.24
N LEU A 234 8.27 3.19 2.87
CA LEU A 234 7.32 2.35 2.13
C LEU A 234 6.92 3.01 0.80
N PRO A 235 7.81 3.04 -0.21
CA PRO A 235 7.43 3.57 -1.50
C PRO A 235 6.24 2.83 -2.10
N HIS A 236 5.39 3.59 -2.79
CA HIS A 236 4.16 3.08 -3.38
C HIS A 236 4.28 2.97 -4.90
N GLY A 237 3.78 1.87 -5.47
CA GLY A 237 3.69 1.65 -6.90
C GLY A 237 2.67 2.55 -7.60
N SER A 238 2.85 2.77 -8.89
CA SER A 238 1.88 3.50 -9.71
C SER A 238 0.57 2.71 -9.84
N TYR A 239 -0.57 3.40 -9.70
CA TYR A 239 -1.90 2.85 -9.99
C TYR A 239 -2.10 2.40 -11.44
N LEU A 240 -1.17 2.71 -12.35
CA LEU A 240 -1.18 2.21 -13.73
C LEU A 240 -0.72 0.75 -13.82
N VAL A 241 0.07 0.28 -12.84
CA VAL A 241 0.61 -1.08 -12.84
C VAL A 241 -0.48 -2.06 -12.46
N ASN A 242 -0.74 -3.03 -13.35
CA ASN A 242 -1.59 -4.18 -13.08
C ASN A 242 -0.83 -5.46 -13.47
N LEU A 243 -0.29 -6.18 -12.48
CA LEU A 243 0.47 -7.41 -12.71
C LEU A 243 -0.42 -8.61 -13.06
N ALA A 244 -1.74 -8.51 -12.86
CA ALA A 244 -2.72 -9.52 -13.26
C ALA A 244 -3.10 -9.46 -14.75
N GLN A 245 -2.53 -8.53 -15.51
CA GLN A 245 -2.90 -8.28 -16.91
C GLN A 245 -2.63 -9.50 -17.81
N LYS A 246 -3.66 -9.91 -18.57
CA LYS A 246 -3.58 -11.01 -19.54
C LYS A 246 -3.05 -10.56 -20.90
N ASP A 247 -3.38 -9.33 -21.29
CA ASP A 247 -2.88 -8.74 -22.54
C ASP A 247 -1.35 -8.58 -22.49
N LYS A 248 -0.64 -9.23 -23.42
CA LYS A 248 0.83 -9.34 -23.37
C LYS A 248 1.54 -7.99 -23.42
N GLU A 249 1.05 -7.05 -24.22
CA GLU A 249 1.68 -5.74 -24.37
C GLU A 249 1.50 -4.91 -23.09
N LYS A 250 0.27 -4.83 -22.56
CA LYS A 250 -0.01 -4.14 -21.30
C LYS A 250 0.69 -4.81 -20.12
N ALA A 251 0.76 -6.14 -20.09
CA ALA A 251 1.49 -6.90 -19.07
C ALA A 251 2.99 -6.57 -19.09
N THR A 252 3.60 -6.55 -20.29
CA THR A 252 5.01 -6.17 -20.46
C THR A 252 5.27 -4.74 -19.97
N LYS A 253 4.36 -3.82 -20.28
CA LYS A 253 4.46 -2.42 -19.85
C LYS A 253 4.35 -2.26 -18.33
N ALA A 254 3.37 -2.92 -17.71
CA ALA A 254 3.18 -2.95 -16.27
C ALA A 254 4.40 -3.56 -15.56
N TYR A 255 4.86 -4.71 -16.03
CA TYR A 255 6.02 -5.41 -15.49
C TYR A 255 7.30 -4.56 -15.59
N THR A 256 7.55 -3.95 -16.75
CA THR A 256 8.75 -3.11 -16.95
C THR A 256 8.74 -1.92 -15.98
N SER A 257 7.58 -1.27 -15.80
CA SER A 257 7.45 -0.19 -14.83
C SER A 257 7.69 -0.67 -13.40
N PHE A 258 7.13 -1.82 -13.02
CA PHE A 258 7.28 -2.40 -11.69
C PHE A 258 8.74 -2.73 -11.37
N VAL A 259 9.46 -3.38 -12.29
CA VAL A 259 10.89 -3.69 -12.11
C VAL A 259 11.76 -2.42 -12.04
N ASP A 260 11.44 -1.38 -12.82
CA ASP A 260 12.11 -0.08 -12.71
C ASP A 260 11.91 0.54 -11.32
N ASP A 261 10.70 0.44 -10.74
CA ASP A 261 10.45 0.92 -9.38
C ASP A 261 11.26 0.14 -8.33
N LEU A 262 11.33 -1.18 -8.41
CA LEU A 262 12.16 -1.98 -7.50
C LEU A 262 13.65 -1.62 -7.63
N LYS A 263 14.17 -1.47 -8.86
CA LYS A 263 15.56 -1.04 -9.08
C LYS A 263 15.83 0.35 -8.52
N ARG A 264 14.87 1.27 -8.59
CA ARG A 264 14.96 2.59 -7.97
C ARG A 264 14.98 2.51 -6.45
N ALA A 265 14.19 1.63 -5.85
CA ALA A 265 14.24 1.38 -4.40
C ALA A 265 15.63 0.87 -3.99
N GLU A 266 16.21 -0.08 -4.74
CA GLU A 266 17.57 -0.59 -4.47
C GLU A 266 18.65 0.48 -4.58
N LEU A 267 18.56 1.34 -5.62
CA LEU A 267 19.49 2.45 -5.79
C LEU A 267 19.49 3.40 -4.58
N LEU A 268 18.32 3.57 -3.95
CA LEU A 268 18.12 4.41 -2.76
C LEU A 268 18.34 3.66 -1.44
N ASP A 269 18.64 2.36 -1.48
CA ASP A 269 18.76 1.46 -0.32
C ASP A 269 17.46 1.33 0.51
N ILE A 270 16.32 1.35 -0.18
CA ILE A 270 15.00 1.13 0.40
C ILE A 270 14.63 -0.35 0.29
N GLY A 271 14.12 -0.91 1.38
CA GLY A 271 13.90 -2.36 1.54
C GLY A 271 12.48 -2.83 1.26
N LEU A 272 11.49 -1.93 1.27
CA LEU A 272 10.09 -2.25 1.04
C LEU A 272 9.59 -1.59 -0.24
N PHE A 273 8.59 -2.19 -0.88
CA PHE A 273 7.87 -1.59 -2.00
C PHE A 273 6.42 -2.04 -1.99
N ASN A 274 5.51 -1.12 -1.66
CA ASN A 274 4.08 -1.37 -1.58
C ASN A 274 3.41 -1.21 -2.95
N PHE A 275 2.46 -2.09 -3.24
CA PHE A 275 1.66 -1.99 -4.46
C PHE A 275 0.32 -2.72 -4.31
N HIS A 276 -0.66 -2.26 -5.09
CA HIS A 276 -1.92 -2.97 -5.24
C HIS A 276 -1.69 -4.23 -6.10
N PRO A 277 -2.17 -5.42 -5.69
CA PRO A 277 -1.94 -6.68 -6.43
C PRO A 277 -2.37 -6.58 -7.90
N GLY A 278 -3.51 -5.94 -8.16
CA GLY A 278 -4.01 -5.64 -9.50
C GLY A 278 -5.50 -5.92 -9.65
N SER A 279 -5.94 -6.11 -10.88
CA SER A 279 -7.32 -6.47 -11.22
C SER A 279 -7.36 -7.57 -12.27
N SER A 280 -8.24 -8.56 -12.09
CA SER A 280 -8.44 -9.64 -13.06
C SER A 280 -9.08 -9.16 -14.36
N LEU A 281 -9.69 -7.97 -14.38
CA LEU A 281 -10.41 -7.42 -15.52
C LEU A 281 -11.52 -8.34 -16.07
N GLY A 282 -12.05 -9.24 -15.23
CA GLY A 282 -13.11 -10.19 -15.58
C GLY A 282 -12.61 -11.58 -15.97
N GLU A 283 -11.30 -11.78 -16.00
CA GLU A 283 -10.69 -13.11 -16.18
C GLU A 283 -10.82 -13.96 -14.90
N PRO A 284 -10.66 -15.30 -15.00
CA PRO A 284 -10.62 -16.19 -13.85
C PRO A 284 -9.61 -15.71 -12.80
N ARG A 285 -10.04 -15.71 -11.53
CA ARG A 285 -9.32 -15.07 -10.43
C ARG A 285 -8.03 -15.81 -10.06
N ASP A 286 -8.08 -17.13 -10.07
CA ASP A 286 -6.94 -18.04 -9.90
C ASP A 286 -5.85 -17.80 -10.95
N GLU A 287 -6.22 -17.72 -12.23
CA GLU A 287 -5.24 -17.40 -13.28
C GLU A 287 -4.63 -16.00 -13.13
N ALA A 288 -5.42 -15.04 -12.62
CA ALA A 288 -4.95 -13.68 -12.38
C ALA A 288 -3.96 -13.62 -11.20
N ILE A 289 -4.23 -14.39 -10.14
CA ILE A 289 -3.32 -14.60 -9.00
C ILE A 289 -2.00 -15.24 -9.47
N GLU A 290 -2.07 -16.27 -10.31
CA GLU A 290 -0.89 -16.93 -10.87
C GLU A 290 -0.02 -15.96 -11.70
N ARG A 291 -0.64 -15.08 -12.49
CA ARG A 291 0.08 -14.03 -13.23
C ARG A 291 0.81 -13.06 -12.31
N ILE A 292 0.18 -12.62 -11.22
CA ILE A 292 0.81 -11.75 -10.22
C ILE A 292 2.02 -12.46 -9.60
N ALA A 293 1.85 -13.67 -9.09
CA ALA A 293 2.93 -14.42 -8.45
C ALA A 293 4.10 -14.70 -9.42
N THR A 294 3.79 -15.04 -10.67
CA THR A 294 4.80 -15.23 -11.73
C THR A 294 5.60 -13.95 -11.98
N ALA A 295 4.92 -12.80 -12.04
CA ALA A 295 5.58 -11.51 -12.19
C ALA A 295 6.47 -11.19 -10.98
N LEU A 296 6.02 -11.46 -9.76
CA LEU A 296 6.83 -11.27 -8.55
C LEU A 296 8.07 -12.14 -8.54
N ASN A 297 7.94 -13.44 -8.83
CA ASN A 297 9.07 -14.38 -8.91
C ASN A 297 10.12 -13.93 -9.92
N ARG A 298 9.67 -13.43 -11.08
CA ARG A 298 10.56 -12.89 -12.10
C ARG A 298 11.24 -11.60 -11.63
N ALA A 299 10.49 -10.68 -11.03
CA ALA A 299 11.02 -9.42 -10.52
C ALA A 299 12.04 -9.63 -9.39
N HIS A 300 11.80 -10.60 -8.49
CA HIS A 300 12.73 -10.99 -7.44
C HIS A 300 14.02 -11.60 -7.99
N LYS A 301 14.00 -12.27 -9.15
CA LYS A 301 15.22 -12.73 -9.84
C LYS A 301 15.99 -11.61 -10.53
N GLU A 302 15.30 -10.53 -10.93
CA GLU A 302 15.89 -9.35 -11.59
C GLU A 302 16.36 -8.26 -10.61
N THR A 303 16.14 -8.47 -9.30
CA THR A 303 16.49 -7.55 -8.21
C THR A 303 17.06 -8.36 -7.04
N SER A 304 17.60 -7.69 -6.02
CA SER A 304 18.41 -8.32 -4.98
C SER A 304 17.72 -8.45 -3.63
N PHE A 305 17.09 -7.40 -3.10
CA PHE A 305 16.68 -7.41 -1.68
C PHE A 305 15.33 -6.76 -1.35
N VAL A 306 14.70 -6.04 -2.28
CA VAL A 306 13.44 -5.34 -1.99
C VAL A 306 12.32 -6.35 -1.74
N LYS A 307 11.65 -6.22 -0.59
CA LYS A 307 10.41 -6.94 -0.27
C LYS A 307 9.24 -6.28 -0.98
N THR A 308 8.53 -7.04 -1.80
CA THR A 308 7.30 -6.60 -2.47
C THR A 308 6.11 -6.79 -1.52
N VAL A 309 5.46 -5.69 -1.16
CA VAL A 309 4.40 -5.64 -0.15
C VAL A 309 3.06 -5.51 -0.86
N LEU A 310 2.23 -6.55 -0.74
CA LEU A 310 0.88 -6.62 -1.31
C LEU A 310 -0.09 -5.87 -0.40
N GLU A 311 -0.81 -4.90 -0.94
CA GLU A 311 -1.80 -4.16 -0.16
C GLU A 311 -3.19 -4.81 -0.18
N THR A 312 -3.88 -4.80 0.96
CA THR A 312 -5.33 -5.11 1.02
C THR A 312 -6.13 -4.08 0.23
N MET A 313 -7.17 -4.50 -0.49
CA MET A 313 -7.91 -3.63 -1.41
C MET A 313 -9.39 -3.48 -1.05
N ALA A 314 -10.00 -2.33 -1.35
CA ALA A 314 -11.42 -2.06 -1.05
C ALA A 314 -12.43 -2.97 -1.77
N GLY A 315 -12.04 -3.71 -2.82
CA GLY A 315 -12.90 -4.69 -3.50
C GLY A 315 -13.83 -4.14 -4.60
N GLN A 316 -13.54 -2.95 -5.15
CA GLN A 316 -14.31 -2.43 -6.27
C GLN A 316 -14.14 -3.29 -7.54
N GLY A 317 -15.23 -3.81 -8.09
CA GLY A 317 -15.24 -4.50 -9.38
C GLY A 317 -14.40 -5.78 -9.36
N ASN A 318 -13.37 -5.85 -10.20
CA ASN A 318 -12.52 -7.04 -10.39
C ASN A 318 -11.16 -6.92 -9.71
N VAL A 319 -11.03 -6.10 -8.67
CA VAL A 319 -9.77 -5.91 -7.93
C VAL A 319 -9.44 -7.17 -7.11
N ILE A 320 -8.15 -7.52 -7.06
CA ILE A 320 -7.59 -8.65 -6.32
C ILE A 320 -6.97 -8.12 -5.03
N GLY A 321 -7.14 -8.84 -3.92
CA GLY A 321 -6.62 -8.46 -2.60
C GLY A 321 -7.68 -7.87 -1.67
N CYS A 322 -8.97 -7.94 -2.03
CA CYS A 322 -10.06 -7.57 -1.12
C CYS A 322 -10.42 -8.66 -0.12
N LYS A 323 -9.96 -9.88 -0.36
CA LYS A 323 -10.03 -11.00 0.58
C LYS A 323 -8.62 -11.38 0.98
N PHE A 324 -8.42 -11.77 2.25
CA PHE A 324 -7.11 -12.26 2.71
C PHE A 324 -6.65 -13.50 1.94
N GLU A 325 -7.57 -14.35 1.47
CA GLU A 325 -7.25 -15.52 0.67
C GLU A 325 -6.59 -15.16 -0.67
N ASP A 326 -6.97 -14.05 -1.30
CA ASP A 326 -6.31 -13.61 -2.53
C ASP A 326 -4.81 -13.37 -2.28
N LEU A 327 -4.48 -12.73 -1.14
CA LEU A 327 -3.11 -12.42 -0.77
C LEU A 327 -2.35 -13.67 -0.36
N ARG A 328 -2.98 -14.55 0.45
CA ARG A 328 -2.43 -15.88 0.79
C ARG A 328 -2.08 -16.67 -0.45
N ASP A 329 -2.97 -16.71 -1.44
CA ASP A 329 -2.78 -17.53 -2.65
C ASP A 329 -1.66 -16.96 -3.53
N ILE A 330 -1.53 -15.63 -3.63
CA ILE A 330 -0.37 -15.00 -4.26
C ILE A 330 0.91 -15.38 -3.50
N ILE A 331 0.93 -15.18 -2.18
CA ILE A 331 2.09 -15.49 -1.34
C ILE A 331 2.47 -16.95 -1.50
N ALA A 332 1.54 -17.89 -1.49
CA ALA A 332 1.77 -19.33 -1.64
C ALA A 332 2.53 -19.69 -2.93
N LEU A 333 2.31 -18.94 -4.01
CA LEU A 333 2.96 -19.14 -5.31
C LEU A 333 4.29 -18.38 -5.47
N VAL A 334 4.62 -17.44 -4.58
CA VAL A 334 5.93 -16.74 -4.59
C VAL A 334 7.05 -17.68 -4.15
N GLU A 335 8.16 -17.75 -4.87
CA GLU A 335 9.31 -18.63 -4.57
C GLU A 335 10.09 -18.14 -3.34
N ASP A 336 10.45 -16.86 -3.30
CA ASP A 336 11.18 -16.25 -2.19
C ASP A 336 10.22 -15.60 -1.18
N LYS A 337 9.80 -16.39 -0.17
CA LYS A 337 8.89 -15.93 0.88
C LYS A 337 9.47 -14.79 1.72
N SER A 338 10.80 -14.65 1.80
CA SER A 338 11.44 -13.58 2.58
C SER A 338 11.25 -12.20 1.94
N ARG A 339 10.93 -12.17 0.64
CA ARG A 339 10.78 -10.97 -0.19
C ARG A 339 9.33 -10.67 -0.59
N VAL A 340 8.36 -11.30 0.05
CA VAL A 340 6.95 -10.90 -0.05
C VAL A 340 6.40 -10.53 1.34
N GLY A 341 5.47 -9.60 1.37
CA GLY A 341 4.76 -9.20 2.59
C GLY A 341 3.41 -8.59 2.28
N VAL A 342 2.71 -8.14 3.32
CA VAL A 342 1.38 -7.53 3.22
C VAL A 342 1.35 -6.17 3.93
N CYS A 343 0.65 -5.22 3.31
CA CYS A 343 0.24 -3.96 3.92
C CYS A 343 -1.26 -4.03 4.20
N ILE A 344 -1.66 -3.79 5.45
CA ILE A 344 -3.08 -3.62 5.80
C ILE A 344 -3.42 -2.14 5.65
N ASP A 345 -4.31 -1.82 4.73
CA ASP A 345 -4.97 -0.53 4.67
C ASP A 345 -6.31 -0.60 5.41
N THR A 346 -6.48 0.27 6.40
CA THR A 346 -7.66 0.27 7.27
C THR A 346 -8.94 0.69 6.54
N CYS A 347 -8.87 1.62 5.59
CA CYS A 347 -10.02 2.05 4.79
C CYS A 347 -10.42 0.96 3.79
N HIS A 348 -9.44 0.35 3.12
CA HIS A 348 -9.65 -0.76 2.19
C HIS A 348 -10.28 -1.95 2.89
N SER A 349 -9.69 -2.39 4.01
CA SER A 349 -10.20 -3.52 4.79
C SER A 349 -11.64 -3.26 5.25
N PHE A 350 -11.92 -2.07 5.80
CA PHE A 350 -13.27 -1.67 6.20
C PHE A 350 -14.26 -1.67 5.03
N SER A 351 -13.83 -1.18 3.87
CA SER A 351 -14.65 -1.11 2.67
C SER A 351 -14.88 -2.47 2.01
N ALA A 352 -13.98 -3.43 2.25
CA ALA A 352 -14.08 -4.82 1.80
C ALA A 352 -14.88 -5.73 2.75
N GLY A 353 -15.29 -5.23 3.92
CA GLY A 353 -16.12 -5.97 4.88
C GLY A 353 -15.39 -6.47 6.13
N TYR A 354 -14.18 -5.99 6.42
CA TYR A 354 -13.46 -6.28 7.67
C TYR A 354 -13.72 -5.18 8.70
N ASP A 355 -14.50 -5.46 9.74
CA ASP A 355 -14.91 -4.46 10.72
C ASP A 355 -13.86 -4.23 11.81
N LEU A 356 -13.21 -3.07 11.80
CA LEU A 356 -12.15 -2.72 12.76
C LEU A 356 -12.64 -1.80 13.90
N ARG A 357 -13.94 -1.48 13.94
CA ARG A 357 -14.49 -0.39 14.78
C ARG A 357 -14.54 -0.69 16.27
N SER A 358 -14.81 -1.93 16.66
CA SER A 358 -14.87 -2.34 18.07
C SER A 358 -13.66 -3.19 18.44
N PRO A 359 -13.25 -3.25 19.72
CA PRO A 359 -12.19 -4.16 20.15
C PRO A 359 -12.47 -5.62 19.78
N GLU A 360 -13.73 -6.06 19.85
CA GLU A 360 -14.18 -7.43 19.53
C GLU A 360 -14.01 -7.74 18.04
N THR A 361 -14.55 -6.88 17.17
CA THR A 361 -14.48 -7.08 15.73
C THR A 361 -13.05 -6.91 15.23
N TYR A 362 -12.30 -5.96 15.79
CA TYR A 362 -10.87 -5.79 15.50
C TYR A 362 -10.07 -7.06 15.81
N ARG A 363 -10.24 -7.64 17.00
CA ARG A 363 -9.57 -8.91 17.37
C ARG A 363 -9.96 -10.05 16.44
N ALA A 364 -11.22 -10.12 16.01
CA ALA A 364 -11.67 -11.13 15.06
C ALA A 364 -10.98 -10.99 13.70
N VAL A 365 -10.90 -9.77 13.15
CA VAL A 365 -10.20 -9.50 11.88
C VAL A 365 -8.71 -9.80 11.98
N MET A 366 -8.04 -9.38 13.05
CA MET A 366 -6.61 -9.65 13.26
C MET A 366 -6.32 -11.14 13.42
N LYS A 367 -7.22 -11.88 14.09
CA LYS A 367 -7.14 -13.34 14.19
C LYS A 367 -7.30 -14.00 12.81
N GLU A 368 -8.28 -13.57 12.02
CA GLU A 368 -8.47 -14.07 10.66
C GLU A 368 -7.24 -13.77 9.77
N PHE A 369 -6.67 -12.58 9.88
CA PHE A 369 -5.45 -12.21 9.17
C PHE A 369 -4.30 -13.17 9.50
N ASP A 370 -4.08 -13.47 10.80
CA ASP A 370 -3.03 -14.39 11.22
C ASP A 370 -3.30 -15.84 10.78
N GLU A 371 -4.55 -16.29 10.82
CA GLU A 371 -4.94 -17.64 10.41
C GLU A 371 -4.82 -17.85 8.89
N VAL A 372 -5.12 -16.81 8.08
CA VAL A 372 -5.15 -16.91 6.61
C VAL A 372 -3.82 -16.54 5.97
N ILE A 373 -3.19 -15.45 6.43
CA ILE A 373 -1.94 -14.91 5.88
C ILE A 373 -0.77 -15.17 6.81
N GLY A 374 -0.93 -14.86 8.11
CA GLY A 374 0.13 -14.93 9.12
C GLY A 374 0.81 -13.59 9.36
N PHE A 375 0.99 -13.23 10.65
CA PHE A 375 1.67 -11.99 11.04
C PHE A 375 3.12 -11.90 10.56
N GLU A 376 3.77 -13.02 10.24
CA GLU A 376 5.13 -13.05 9.68
C GLU A 376 5.25 -12.31 8.33
N TYR A 377 4.16 -12.20 7.57
CA TYR A 377 4.13 -11.47 6.31
C TYR A 377 3.73 -10.00 6.48
N LEU A 378 3.19 -9.60 7.64
CA LEU A 378 2.82 -8.21 7.88
C LEU A 378 4.07 -7.32 7.82
N SER A 379 4.04 -6.33 6.93
CA SER A 379 5.21 -5.49 6.64
C SER A 379 4.92 -4.00 6.76
N ALA A 380 3.65 -3.59 6.75
CA ALA A 380 3.24 -2.19 6.82
C ALA A 380 1.76 -2.03 7.16
N LEU A 381 1.38 -0.80 7.51
CA LEU A 381 -0.01 -0.38 7.57
C LEU A 381 -0.20 0.94 6.82
N HIS A 382 -1.33 1.07 6.14
CA HIS A 382 -1.88 2.36 5.75
C HIS A 382 -3.02 2.72 6.70
N LEU A 383 -2.94 3.92 7.27
CA LEU A 383 -3.88 4.42 8.27
C LEU A 383 -4.82 5.44 7.64
N ASN A 384 -5.97 4.95 7.20
CA ASN A 384 -6.97 5.74 6.48
C ASN A 384 -8.35 5.49 7.11
N ASP A 385 -9.04 6.57 7.49
CA ASP A 385 -10.47 6.48 7.81
C ASP A 385 -11.25 6.40 6.49
N SER A 386 -12.55 6.11 6.54
CA SER A 386 -13.37 5.94 5.34
C SER A 386 -14.47 6.98 5.22
N LYS A 387 -14.56 7.64 4.05
CA LYS A 387 -15.68 8.55 3.71
C LYS A 387 -16.97 7.81 3.42
N VAL A 388 -16.92 6.49 3.26
CA VAL A 388 -18.03 5.66 2.83
C VAL A 388 -18.37 4.63 3.91
N PRO A 389 -19.62 4.12 3.95
CA PRO A 389 -19.99 3.12 4.93
C PRO A 389 -19.20 1.81 4.81
N PHE A 390 -19.28 1.02 5.88
CA PHE A 390 -18.76 -0.34 5.96
C PHE A 390 -19.20 -1.17 4.76
N ASN A 391 -18.29 -2.00 4.23
CA ASN A 391 -18.58 -2.93 3.14
C ASN A 391 -19.09 -2.23 1.84
N SER A 392 -18.74 -0.96 1.63
CA SER A 392 -19.18 -0.20 0.46
C SER A 392 -18.46 -0.56 -0.84
N HIS A 393 -17.36 -1.30 -0.77
CA HIS A 393 -16.49 -1.64 -1.89
C HIS A 393 -15.90 -0.43 -2.62
N ARG A 394 -15.68 0.68 -1.90
CA ARG A 394 -15.19 1.93 -2.46
C ARG A 394 -13.98 2.42 -1.69
N ASP A 395 -12.92 2.69 -2.42
CA ASP A 395 -11.71 3.33 -1.92
C ASP A 395 -11.95 4.87 -1.89
N LEU A 396 -12.32 5.38 -0.70
CA LEU A 396 -12.46 6.82 -0.45
C LEU A 396 -11.98 7.16 0.97
N HIS A 397 -10.72 7.57 1.06
CA HIS A 397 -10.06 7.88 2.33
C HIS A 397 -10.63 9.13 3.00
N GLN A 398 -10.62 9.12 4.34
CA GLN A 398 -10.98 10.22 5.21
C GLN A 398 -9.88 10.45 6.26
N ASN A 399 -9.82 11.67 6.79
CA ASN A 399 -9.00 12.03 7.94
C ASN A 399 -9.39 11.25 9.20
N ILE A 400 -8.40 10.99 10.05
CA ILE A 400 -8.49 10.10 11.21
C ILE A 400 -9.63 10.54 12.15
N GLY A 401 -10.57 9.62 12.40
CA GLY A 401 -11.69 9.80 13.33
C GLY A 401 -12.90 10.53 12.76
N LEU A 402 -12.82 11.09 11.54
CA LEU A 402 -13.92 11.86 10.94
C LEU A 402 -14.85 11.00 10.07
N GLY A 403 -14.42 9.82 9.67
CA GLY A 403 -15.16 8.96 8.75
C GLY A 403 -16.06 7.94 9.43
N PHE A 404 -16.53 6.97 8.64
CA PHE A 404 -17.39 5.87 9.11
C PHE A 404 -16.62 4.78 9.85
N LEU A 405 -15.29 4.77 9.74
CA LEU A 405 -14.44 3.86 10.52
C LEU A 405 -14.26 4.41 11.94
N GLY A 406 -14.04 5.72 12.09
CA GLY A 406 -14.04 6.41 13.38
C GLY A 406 -12.80 6.16 14.23
N LEU A 407 -12.71 6.85 15.37
CA LEU A 407 -11.48 6.94 16.16
C LEU A 407 -11.14 5.64 16.90
N SER A 408 -12.14 4.85 17.30
CA SER A 408 -11.93 3.58 18.02
C SER A 408 -11.10 2.56 17.23
N ALA A 409 -11.25 2.50 15.91
CA ALA A 409 -10.43 1.62 15.09
C ALA A 409 -8.94 1.97 15.20
N PHE A 410 -8.59 3.25 15.18
CA PHE A 410 -7.21 3.70 15.32
C PHE A 410 -6.69 3.51 16.74
N ARG A 411 -7.54 3.65 17.76
CA ARG A 411 -7.18 3.28 19.13
C ARG A 411 -6.82 1.79 19.23
N ASN A 412 -7.57 0.90 18.57
CA ASN A 412 -7.22 -0.53 18.55
C ASN A 412 -5.87 -0.78 17.86
N VAL A 413 -5.64 -0.13 16.71
CA VAL A 413 -4.37 -0.21 15.98
C VAL A 413 -3.18 0.29 16.82
N MET A 414 -3.31 1.45 17.47
CA MET A 414 -2.26 2.06 18.29
C MET A 414 -2.00 1.35 19.63
N ASN A 415 -2.74 0.29 19.93
CA ASN A 415 -2.54 -0.56 21.10
C ASN A 415 -2.24 -2.03 20.71
N THR A 416 -1.79 -2.26 19.48
CA THR A 416 -1.42 -3.57 18.95
C THR A 416 0.10 -3.71 18.86
N LYS A 417 0.67 -4.58 19.69
CA LYS A 417 2.13 -4.76 19.84
C LYS A 417 2.80 -5.32 18.58
N GLU A 418 2.07 -6.10 17.78
CA GLU A 418 2.52 -6.71 16.54
C GLU A 418 2.87 -5.64 15.48
N PHE A 419 2.40 -4.41 15.65
CA PHE A 419 2.65 -3.30 14.72
C PHE A 419 3.85 -2.43 15.11
N HIS A 420 4.54 -2.75 16.21
CA HIS A 420 5.77 -2.06 16.59
C HIS A 420 6.85 -2.22 15.51
N ASP A 421 7.66 -1.18 15.31
CA ASP A 421 8.73 -1.12 14.28
C ASP A 421 8.25 -1.23 12.81
N LEU A 422 6.95 -1.38 12.55
CA LEU A 422 6.37 -1.37 11.19
C LEU A 422 6.05 0.06 10.73
N PRO A 423 6.25 0.39 9.44
CA PRO A 423 5.83 1.66 8.88
C PRO A 423 4.29 1.73 8.82
N MET A 424 3.75 2.78 9.43
CA MET A 424 2.32 3.12 9.48
C MET A 424 2.14 4.48 8.79
N VAL A 425 1.48 4.47 7.64
CA VAL A 425 1.48 5.60 6.71
C VAL A 425 0.07 6.15 6.55
N LEU A 426 -0.10 7.44 6.82
CA LEU A 426 -1.30 8.21 6.49
C LEU A 426 -1.36 8.49 4.98
N GLU A 427 -2.47 8.19 4.35
CA GLU A 427 -2.83 8.62 2.99
C GLU A 427 -4.13 9.43 3.01
N THR A 428 -4.37 10.07 4.14
CA THR A 428 -5.54 10.90 4.42
C THR A 428 -5.54 12.15 3.53
N PRO A 429 -6.72 12.64 3.14
CA PRO A 429 -6.82 13.77 2.25
C PRO A 429 -6.29 15.06 2.92
N LEU A 430 -5.64 15.90 2.11
CA LEU A 430 -5.25 17.25 2.50
C LEU A 430 -6.23 18.26 1.90
N ALA A 431 -6.84 19.08 2.76
CA ALA A 431 -7.53 20.28 2.30
C ALA A 431 -6.49 21.34 1.93
N ASP A 432 -6.60 21.92 0.72
CA ASP A 432 -5.73 23.00 0.24
C ASP A 432 -4.21 22.72 0.33
N ASP A 433 -3.82 21.44 0.20
CA ASP A 433 -2.44 20.96 0.35
C ASP A 433 -1.81 21.30 1.74
N ASP A 434 -2.62 21.51 2.79
CA ASP A 434 -2.14 21.81 4.15
C ASP A 434 -1.56 20.56 4.84
N VAL A 435 -0.24 20.39 4.72
CA VAL A 435 0.51 19.30 5.37
C VAL A 435 0.46 19.35 6.91
N SER A 436 -0.02 20.43 7.54
CA SER A 436 -0.22 20.49 8.99
C SER A 436 -1.27 19.48 9.48
N VAL A 437 -2.17 19.04 8.60
CA VAL A 437 -3.17 17.99 8.88
C VAL A 437 -2.47 16.70 9.30
N TRP A 438 -1.48 16.24 8.54
CA TRP A 438 -0.73 15.03 8.88
C TRP A 438 0.04 15.15 10.19
N ALA A 439 0.65 16.32 10.47
CA ALA A 439 1.33 16.54 11.74
C ALA A 439 0.36 16.43 12.95
N LYS A 440 -0.88 16.92 12.79
CA LYS A 440 -1.94 16.79 13.80
C LYS A 440 -2.44 15.35 13.93
N GLU A 441 -2.61 14.64 12.83
CA GLU A 441 -3.04 13.23 12.83
C GLU A 441 -1.99 12.31 13.43
N ILE A 442 -0.70 12.52 13.14
CA ILE A 442 0.41 11.79 13.79
C ILE A 442 0.33 11.99 15.32
N LYS A 443 0.16 13.23 15.78
CA LYS A 443 0.00 13.53 17.21
C LYS A 443 -1.25 12.92 17.83
N LEU A 444 -2.36 12.92 17.10
CA LEU A 444 -3.59 12.27 17.53
C LEU A 444 -3.34 10.77 17.73
N LEU A 445 -2.75 10.08 16.74
CA LEU A 445 -2.43 8.65 16.84
C LEU A 445 -1.50 8.35 18.02
N GLU A 446 -0.45 9.15 18.22
CA GLU A 446 0.44 9.03 19.38
C GLU A 446 -0.31 9.18 20.71
N SER A 447 -1.34 10.04 20.77
CA SER A 447 -2.14 10.24 21.99
C SER A 447 -3.09 9.08 22.33
N LEU A 448 -3.35 8.17 21.39
CA LEU A 448 -4.22 7.00 21.60
C LEU A 448 -3.48 5.83 22.26
N VAL A 449 -2.15 5.87 22.31
CA VAL A 449 -1.31 4.80 22.87
C VAL A 449 -1.56 4.67 24.37
N GLY A 450 -1.89 3.47 24.81
CA GLY A 450 -2.15 3.13 26.21
C GLY A 450 -3.57 3.47 26.70
N LEU A 451 -4.41 4.10 25.88
CA LEU A 451 -5.81 4.37 26.25
C LEU A 451 -6.67 3.11 26.08
N GLU A 452 -7.48 2.81 27.08
CA GLU A 452 -8.50 1.76 27.00
C GLU A 452 -9.80 2.25 26.35
N ALA A 453 -10.66 1.31 25.92
CA ALA A 453 -11.91 1.65 25.23
C ALA A 453 -12.91 2.40 26.15
N ASP A 454 -12.83 2.19 27.46
CA ASP A 454 -13.62 2.86 28.48
C ASP A 454 -12.89 4.04 29.15
N ASP A 455 -11.68 4.39 28.67
CA ASP A 455 -10.92 5.51 29.22
C ASP A 455 -11.68 6.83 29.03
N PRO A 456 -11.94 7.62 30.10
CA PRO A 456 -12.68 8.88 29.99
C PRO A 456 -12.07 9.88 29.00
N THR A 457 -10.75 9.91 28.88
CA THR A 457 -10.02 10.76 27.93
C THR A 457 -10.32 10.32 26.50
N PHE A 458 -10.27 9.01 26.25
CA PHE A 458 -10.59 8.45 24.94
C PHE A 458 -12.05 8.72 24.55
N LEU A 459 -13.00 8.52 25.46
CA LEU A 459 -14.43 8.74 25.19
C LEU A 459 -14.74 10.20 24.81
N VAL A 460 -14.04 11.18 25.42
CA VAL A 460 -14.15 12.59 25.05
C VAL A 460 -13.60 12.84 23.65
N LEU A 461 -12.41 12.30 23.33
CA LEU A 461 -11.81 12.43 22.00
C LEU A 461 -12.66 11.77 20.92
N GLU A 462 -13.14 10.55 21.16
CA GLU A 462 -13.98 9.81 20.23
C GLU A 462 -15.24 10.61 19.89
N LYS A 463 -15.92 11.14 20.90
CA LYS A 463 -17.10 11.99 20.69
C LYS A 463 -16.77 13.26 19.90
N GLU A 464 -15.70 13.96 20.27
CA GLU A 464 -15.28 15.19 19.59
C GLU A 464 -15.03 14.96 18.09
N TYR A 465 -14.29 13.90 17.74
CA TYR A 465 -13.98 13.58 16.35
C TYR A 465 -15.21 13.04 15.60
N ALA A 466 -16.06 12.25 16.27
CA ALA A 466 -17.34 11.83 15.71
C ALA A 466 -18.22 13.03 15.36
N ASP A 467 -18.33 14.03 16.25
CA ASP A 467 -19.12 15.24 16.03
C ASP A 467 -18.56 16.08 14.86
N LYS A 468 -17.24 16.24 14.77
CA LYS A 468 -16.57 16.93 13.64
C LYS A 468 -16.89 16.29 12.29
N GLY A 469 -16.93 14.97 12.23
CA GLY A 469 -17.22 14.22 10.99
C GLY A 469 -18.70 14.06 10.65
N ALA A 470 -19.61 14.36 11.59
CA ALA A 470 -21.04 14.01 11.49
C ALA A 470 -21.73 14.62 10.26
N ALA A 471 -21.45 15.88 9.95
CA ALA A 471 -22.06 16.57 8.82
C ALA A 471 -21.68 15.94 7.47
N GLU A 472 -20.41 15.56 7.29
CA GLU A 472 -19.95 14.92 6.05
C GLU A 472 -20.53 13.51 5.93
N ARG A 473 -20.54 12.72 7.01
CA ARG A 473 -21.16 11.37 7.00
C ARG A 473 -22.64 11.44 6.64
N LYS A 474 -23.39 12.37 7.24
CA LYS A 474 -24.80 12.59 6.89
C LYS A 474 -24.97 12.93 5.42
N ALA A 475 -24.17 13.87 4.89
CA ALA A 475 -24.24 14.24 3.48
C ALA A 475 -23.87 13.08 2.53
N VAL A 476 -23.03 12.14 2.96
CA VAL A 476 -22.74 10.91 2.21
C VAL A 476 -23.95 9.96 2.25
N LEU A 477 -24.55 9.72 3.41
CA LEU A 477 -25.75 8.88 3.55
C LEU A 477 -26.91 9.41 2.70
N ASP A 478 -27.22 10.71 2.80
CA ASP A 478 -28.29 11.35 2.02
C ASP A 478 -28.06 11.16 0.49
N LYS A 479 -26.80 11.20 0.04
CA LYS A 479 -26.44 10.96 -1.37
C LYS A 479 -26.58 9.50 -1.77
N LEU A 480 -26.31 8.56 -0.87
CA LEU A 480 -26.46 7.13 -1.14
C LEU A 480 -27.94 6.75 -1.22
N GLU A 481 -28.74 7.19 -0.26
CA GLU A 481 -30.20 7.00 -0.25
C GLU A 481 -30.84 7.54 -1.53
N LYS A 482 -30.45 8.75 -1.95
CA LYS A 482 -30.92 9.33 -3.22
C LYS A 482 -30.53 8.47 -4.42
N LYS A 483 -29.30 7.97 -4.47
CA LYS A 483 -28.84 7.11 -5.58
C LYS A 483 -29.55 5.77 -5.62
N GLU A 484 -29.86 5.20 -4.46
CA GLU A 484 -30.62 3.96 -4.35
C GLU A 484 -32.05 4.17 -4.85
N ALA A 485 -32.74 5.22 -4.40
CA ALA A 485 -34.07 5.57 -4.89
C ALA A 485 -34.09 5.81 -6.43
N GLU A 486 -33.10 6.53 -6.97
CA GLU A 486 -32.98 6.72 -8.43
C GLU A 486 -32.72 5.39 -9.19
N LYS A 487 -32.01 4.44 -8.57
CA LYS A 487 -31.74 3.13 -9.17
C LYS A 487 -33.01 2.28 -9.18
N GLU A 488 -33.75 2.25 -8.08
CA GLU A 488 -35.03 1.55 -7.96
C GLU A 488 -36.06 2.09 -8.95
N GLU A 489 -36.16 3.41 -9.10
CA GLU A 489 -37.06 4.04 -10.08
C GLU A 489 -36.68 3.65 -11.52
N LYS A 490 -35.38 3.62 -11.85
CA LYS A 490 -34.89 3.18 -13.18
C LYS A 490 -35.17 1.70 -13.42
N GLU A 491 -35.01 0.85 -12.41
CA GLU A 491 -35.31 -0.58 -12.49
C GLU A 491 -36.81 -0.82 -12.65
N ALA A 492 -37.66 -0.10 -11.91
CA ALA A 492 -39.11 -0.15 -12.07
C ALA A 492 -39.54 0.28 -13.48
N LYS A 493 -39.03 1.41 -13.99
CA LYS A 493 -39.29 1.87 -15.37
C LYS A 493 -38.80 0.87 -16.42
N LYS A 494 -37.70 0.16 -16.16
CA LYS A 494 -37.17 -0.88 -17.06
C LYS A 494 -38.06 -2.12 -17.07
N LYS A 495 -38.56 -2.55 -15.90
CA LYS A 495 -39.54 -3.64 -15.76
C LYS A 495 -40.86 -3.30 -16.48
N GLU A 496 -41.41 -2.12 -16.24
CA GLU A 496 -42.65 -1.66 -16.90
C GLU A 496 -42.50 -1.60 -18.43
N LYS A 497 -41.35 -1.11 -18.94
CA LYS A 497 -41.06 -1.14 -20.39
C LYS A 497 -40.92 -2.55 -20.94
N ALA A 498 -40.31 -3.47 -20.19
CA ALA A 498 -40.19 -4.88 -20.58
C ALA A 498 -41.56 -5.57 -20.64
N GLU A 499 -42.43 -5.32 -19.66
CA GLU A 499 -43.81 -5.83 -19.63
C GLU A 499 -44.66 -5.27 -20.77
N LYS A 500 -44.61 -3.94 -21.01
CA LYS A 500 -45.29 -3.31 -22.15
C LYS A 500 -44.79 -3.85 -23.50
N LYS A 501 -43.50 -4.14 -23.62
CA LYS A 501 -42.93 -4.77 -24.83
C LYS A 501 -43.43 -6.21 -24.99
N ALA A 502 -43.41 -7.01 -23.92
CA ALA A 502 -43.92 -8.38 -23.92
C ALA A 502 -45.43 -8.44 -24.26
N ALA A 503 -46.24 -7.53 -23.71
CA ALA A 503 -47.66 -7.42 -24.03
C ALA A 503 -47.91 -7.02 -25.50
N LYS A 504 -47.10 -6.10 -26.04
CA LYS A 504 -47.18 -5.68 -27.45
C LYS A 504 -46.76 -6.79 -28.41
N ASP A 505 -45.74 -7.57 -28.05
CA ASP A 505 -45.28 -8.71 -28.85
C ASP A 505 -46.33 -9.84 -28.85
N LYS A 506 -46.95 -10.14 -27.70
CA LYS A 506 -48.10 -11.06 -27.61
C LYS A 506 -49.30 -10.62 -28.49
N LEU A 507 -49.64 -9.33 -28.48
CA LEU A 507 -50.73 -8.79 -29.31
C LEU A 507 -50.43 -8.82 -30.82
N LYS A 508 -49.16 -8.73 -31.21
CA LYS A 508 -48.73 -8.89 -32.61
C LYS A 508 -48.83 -10.34 -33.06
N ASP A 509 -48.43 -11.28 -32.22
CA ASP A 509 -48.52 -12.72 -32.50
C ASP A 509 -49.98 -13.19 -32.64
N GLU A 510 -50.90 -12.67 -31.83
CA GLU A 510 -52.33 -12.96 -31.97
C GLU A 510 -52.95 -12.37 -33.25
N LYS A 511 -52.54 -11.15 -33.65
CA LYS A 511 -52.99 -10.53 -34.90
C LYS A 511 -52.44 -11.23 -36.15
N ALA A 512 -51.25 -11.83 -36.07
CA ALA A 512 -50.69 -12.65 -37.15
C ALA A 512 -51.46 -13.96 -37.34
N LYS A 513 -51.93 -14.60 -36.25
CA LYS A 513 -52.75 -15.83 -36.31
C LYS A 513 -54.17 -15.63 -36.87
N LYS A 514 -54.72 -14.41 -36.87
CA LYS A 514 -56.06 -14.10 -37.42
C LYS A 514 -56.10 -13.77 -38.93
N LYS A 515 -54.97 -13.74 -39.64
CA LYS A 515 -54.89 -13.30 -41.05
C LYS A 515 -54.64 -14.39 -42.11
N THR A 516 -54.76 -15.68 -41.80
CA THR A 516 -54.69 -16.77 -42.79
C THR A 516 -56.09 -17.14 -43.34
N PRO A 517 -56.34 -17.09 -44.67
CA PRO A 517 -57.65 -17.41 -45.24
C PRO A 517 -57.89 -18.92 -45.41
N ARG A 518 -59.12 -19.34 -45.14
CA ARG A 518 -59.65 -20.70 -45.38
C ARG A 518 -59.52 -21.11 -46.85
N LYS A 519 -58.97 -22.29 -47.13
CA LYS A 519 -59.19 -23.03 -48.38
C LYS A 519 -59.57 -24.49 -48.09
N ALA A 520 -60.62 -24.92 -48.77
CA ALA A 520 -61.34 -26.18 -48.64
C ALA A 520 -60.57 -27.40 -49.16
N THR A 521 -60.88 -28.58 -48.62
CA THR A 521 -60.75 -29.85 -49.36
C THR A 521 -61.92 -30.78 -49.00
N THR A 522 -62.53 -31.36 -50.03
CA THR A 522 -63.58 -32.37 -49.97
C THR A 522 -62.99 -33.74 -50.32
N ALA A 523 -63.60 -34.77 -49.73
CA ALA A 523 -63.28 -36.21 -49.66
C ALA A 523 -63.20 -36.96 -51.04
N THR A 524 -62.83 -38.24 -51.20
CA THR A 524 -63.13 -39.45 -50.37
C THR A 524 -62.41 -40.74 -50.86
N LYS A 525 -62.10 -41.66 -49.91
CA LYS A 525 -62.15 -43.17 -49.90
C LYS A 525 -61.22 -43.99 -50.85
N ARG A 526 -60.70 -45.19 -50.52
CA ARG A 526 -61.03 -46.34 -49.62
C ARG A 526 -59.77 -47.28 -49.61
N GLY A 527 -59.39 -48.13 -48.66
CA GLY A 527 -59.85 -48.52 -47.31
C GLY A 527 -59.05 -49.73 -46.73
N LYS A 528 -59.28 -50.01 -45.42
CA LYS A 528 -59.10 -51.26 -44.61
C LYS A 528 -57.68 -51.82 -44.33
N ALA A 529 -57.31 -52.36 -43.15
CA ALA A 529 -58.03 -52.70 -41.92
C ALA A 529 -57.06 -52.95 -40.72
N THR A 530 -57.45 -52.48 -39.51
CA THR A 530 -57.43 -53.11 -38.15
C THR A 530 -56.09 -53.61 -37.53
N LYS A 531 -55.78 -53.44 -36.24
CA LYS A 531 -56.51 -53.13 -34.99
C LYS A 531 -55.46 -52.66 -33.94
N ASP A 532 -55.51 -51.44 -33.40
CA ASP A 532 -56.14 -51.01 -32.12
C ASP A 532 -55.53 -51.70 -30.88
N THR A 533 -55.23 -51.05 -29.74
CA THR A 533 -55.74 -49.83 -29.05
C THR A 533 -54.81 -49.65 -27.82
N SER A 534 -54.26 -48.49 -27.44
CA SER A 534 -54.88 -47.26 -26.85
C SER A 534 -55.60 -47.56 -25.51
N GLN A 535 -55.70 -46.71 -24.50
CA GLN A 535 -55.65 -45.25 -24.25
C GLN A 535 -55.43 -45.10 -22.71
N SER A 536 -54.77 -44.09 -22.14
CA SER A 536 -55.14 -42.66 -21.95
C SER A 536 -56.37 -42.38 -21.07
N ASP A 537 -56.31 -41.17 -20.47
CA ASP A 537 -57.33 -40.36 -19.78
C ASP A 537 -57.25 -40.43 -18.24
N SER A 538 -57.30 -39.32 -17.48
CA SER A 538 -57.97 -38.03 -17.74
C SER A 538 -57.45 -36.87 -16.83
N SER A 539 -57.54 -35.65 -17.37
CA SER A 539 -57.96 -34.35 -16.77
C SER A 539 -57.47 -33.92 -15.37
N GLU A 540 -56.73 -32.82 -15.19
CA GLU A 540 -57.10 -31.37 -15.23
C GLU A 540 -57.45 -30.79 -13.83
N LEU A 541 -57.06 -29.51 -13.60
CA LEU A 541 -57.47 -28.55 -12.55
C LEU A 541 -56.59 -28.47 -11.26
N THR A 542 -55.82 -27.37 -11.09
CA THR A 542 -56.02 -26.17 -10.19
C THR A 542 -55.78 -26.51 -8.71
N GLU A 543 -55.24 -25.73 -7.78
CA GLU A 543 -55.02 -24.30 -7.53
C GLU A 543 -54.19 -24.27 -6.19
N LEU A 544 -53.23 -23.36 -5.99
CA LEU A 544 -53.24 -22.25 -5.00
C LEU A 544 -52.96 -22.59 -3.50
N GLU A 545 -52.29 -21.62 -2.85
CA GLU A 545 -52.18 -21.30 -1.39
C GLU A 545 -51.15 -22.10 -0.54
N THR A 546 -50.03 -21.52 -0.06
CA THR A 546 -49.75 -20.50 0.99
C THR A 546 -49.95 -20.94 2.44
N GLU A 547 -48.83 -20.89 3.19
CA GLU A 547 -48.68 -20.66 4.66
C GLU A 547 -49.30 -21.72 5.60
N SER A 548 -48.81 -22.05 6.80
CA SER A 548 -47.63 -21.76 7.64
C SER A 548 -47.61 -22.81 8.78
N ASP A 549 -46.50 -22.82 9.52
CA ASP A 549 -46.36 -23.21 10.94
C ASP A 549 -46.12 -24.65 11.42
N SER A 550 -45.13 -24.68 12.34
CA SER A 550 -44.92 -25.55 13.51
C SER A 550 -44.78 -27.06 13.30
N ASP A 551 -43.62 -27.65 13.62
CA ASP A 551 -43.33 -28.00 15.02
C ASP A 551 -41.93 -28.59 15.21
N ALA A 552 -41.45 -28.41 16.44
CA ALA A 552 -40.15 -28.83 16.96
C ALA A 552 -40.05 -30.33 17.24
N SER A 553 -38.83 -30.87 17.23
CA SER A 553 -38.44 -31.90 18.20
C SER A 553 -36.93 -31.85 18.48
N SER A 554 -36.62 -31.62 19.76
CA SER A 554 -35.29 -31.63 20.36
C SER A 554 -34.96 -32.99 20.97
N CYS A 555 -33.68 -33.35 20.99
CA CYS A 555 -32.91 -33.84 22.16
C CYS A 555 -31.53 -34.27 21.63
N GLY A 556 -30.37 -33.95 22.21
CA GLY A 556 -30.05 -33.57 23.58
C GLY A 556 -28.92 -34.50 24.05
N GLY A 557 -27.79 -33.94 24.51
CA GLY A 557 -26.72 -34.73 25.12
C GLY A 557 -25.38 -34.00 25.28
N LYS A 558 -25.21 -33.32 26.43
CA LYS A 558 -23.91 -33.05 27.05
C LYS A 558 -23.66 -34.10 28.14
N HIS A 559 -22.41 -34.50 28.29
CA HIS A 559 -21.75 -34.62 29.60
C HIS A 559 -20.43 -33.88 29.56
#